data_AF-A0A957VTM8-F1
#
_entry.id   AF-A0A957VTM8-F1
#
_cell.length_a   1.000
_cell.length_b   1.000
_cell.length_c   1.000
_cell.angle_alpha   90.00
_cell.angle_beta   90.00
_cell.angle_gamma   90.00
#
_symmetry.space_group_name_H-M   'P 1'
#
loop_
_entity.id
_entity.type
_entity.pdbx_description
1 polymer ?
#
loop_
_entity_poly.entity_id
_entity_poly.type
_entity_poly.pdbx_seq_one_letter_code
_entity_poly.pdbx_strand_id
1 'polypeptide(L)'
;EIFRYIVDIEPGAIITLYDQEGRAFNYYVEDKFIVKDKGEPEAIRRENAKWIGPFNEERLTLVTCWPYSNNTHRVIVIAKPVVEAQAGN
;
A
#
# COMPACT_ATOMS: atom_id res chain seq x y z
N GLU A 1 8.23 -15.63 -6.59
CA GLU A 1 7.98 -14.16 -6.56
C GLU A 1 6.92 -13.87 -5.52
N ILE A 2 6.94 -12.70 -4.87
CA ILE A 2 6.08 -12.41 -3.70
C ILE A 2 4.95 -11.40 -4.02
N PHE A 3 5.23 -10.28 -4.72
CA PHE A 3 4.26 -9.19 -4.98
C PHE A 3 3.96 -8.91 -6.47
N ARG A 4 3.97 -9.94 -7.33
CA ARG A 4 3.81 -9.74 -8.79
C ARG A 4 2.48 -9.08 -9.19
N TYR A 5 1.39 -9.44 -8.52
CA TYR A 5 0.03 -9.02 -8.88
C TYR A 5 -0.49 -7.83 -8.05
N ILE A 6 0.36 -7.20 -7.22
CA ILE A 6 -0.07 -6.00 -6.46
C ILE A 6 -0.52 -4.87 -7.39
N VAL A 7 0.06 -4.79 -8.59
CA VAL A 7 -0.35 -3.82 -9.61
C VAL A 7 -1.81 -4.00 -10.07
N ASP A 8 -2.36 -5.20 -9.94
CA ASP A 8 -3.72 -5.55 -10.38
C ASP A 8 -4.77 -5.36 -9.26
N ILE A 9 -4.34 -5.01 -8.04
CA ILE A 9 -5.25 -4.72 -6.92
C ILE A 9 -6.00 -3.42 -7.22
N GLU A 10 -7.31 -3.39 -7.05
CA GLU A 10 -8.14 -2.21 -7.29
C GLU A 10 -8.72 -1.64 -5.99
N PRO A 11 -9.06 -0.32 -5.96
CA PRO A 11 -9.83 0.27 -4.87
C PRO A 11 -11.09 -0.54 -4.53
N GLY A 12 -11.34 -0.73 -3.23
CA GLY A 12 -12.41 -1.57 -2.70
C GLY A 12 -12.00 -3.03 -2.40
N ALA A 13 -10.82 -3.48 -2.85
CA ALA A 13 -10.30 -4.79 -2.45
C ALA A 13 -10.00 -4.86 -0.95
N ILE A 14 -10.08 -6.05 -0.35
CA ILE A 14 -9.75 -6.27 1.06
C ILE A 14 -8.35 -6.89 1.20
N ILE A 15 -7.55 -6.32 2.10
CA ILE A 15 -6.27 -6.86 2.55
C ILE A 15 -6.44 -7.29 4.01
N THR A 16 -6.18 -8.56 4.29
CA THR A 16 -6.18 -9.08 5.66
C THR A 16 -4.75 -9.25 6.14
N LEU A 17 -4.37 -8.54 7.20
CA LEU A 17 -3.13 -8.76 7.94
C LEU A 17 -3.38 -9.70 9.11
N TYR A 18 -2.48 -10.66 9.30
CA TYR A 18 -2.51 -11.54 10.47
C TYR A 18 -1.31 -11.23 11.36
N ASP A 19 -1.54 -11.11 12.66
CA ASP A 19 -0.46 -11.02 13.63
C ASP A 19 0.06 -12.40 14.06
N GLN A 20 1.00 -12.42 15.00
CA GLN A 20 1.60 -13.65 15.52
C GLN A 20 0.60 -14.57 16.25
N GLU A 21 -0.46 -14.01 16.81
CA GLU A 21 -1.52 -14.74 17.52
C GLU A 21 -2.61 -15.24 16.55
N GLY A 22 -2.51 -14.89 15.26
CA GLY A 22 -3.48 -15.23 14.23
C GLY A 22 -4.69 -14.30 14.19
N ARG A 23 -4.66 -13.14 14.87
CA ARG A 23 -5.74 -12.15 14.79
C ARG A 23 -5.73 -11.46 13.43
N ALA A 24 -6.91 -11.34 12.83
CA ALA A 24 -7.10 -10.71 11.53
C ALA A 24 -7.39 -9.21 11.66
N PHE A 25 -6.69 -8.41 10.88
CA PHE A 25 -6.93 -6.98 10.70
C PHE A 25 -7.26 -6.71 9.24
N ASN A 26 -8.50 -6.31 8.97
CA ASN A 26 -8.98 -6.07 7.61
C ASN A 26 -8.79 -4.61 7.22
N TYR A 27 -8.28 -4.40 6.01
CA TYR A 27 -8.10 -3.09 5.40
C TYR A 27 -8.77 -3.08 4.04
N TYR A 28 -9.50 -2.01 3.70
CA TYR A 28 -9.99 -1.81 2.34
C TYR A 28 -9.01 -0.93 1.57
N VAL A 29 -8.73 -1.28 0.32
CA VAL A 29 -7.89 -0.47 -0.57
C VAL A 29 -8.64 0.81 -0.90
N GLU A 30 -8.07 1.93 -0.52
CA GLU A 30 -8.61 3.26 -0.79
C GLU A 30 -8.08 3.77 -2.14
N ASP A 31 -6.77 3.62 -2.38
CA ASP A 31 -6.13 4.17 -3.56
C ASP A 31 -4.94 3.32 -4.04
N LYS A 32 -4.64 3.41 -5.33
CA LYS A 32 -3.48 2.82 -5.98
C LYS A 32 -2.92 3.80 -7.01
N PHE A 33 -1.61 4.02 -6.95
CA PHE A 33 -0.92 4.79 -7.98
C PHE A 33 0.49 4.26 -8.25
N ILE A 34 1.00 4.59 -9.43
CA ILE A 34 2.33 4.21 -9.89
C ILE A 34 3.15 5.48 -10.04
N VAL A 35 4.24 5.58 -9.28
CA VAL A 35 5.16 6.71 -9.34
C VAL A 35 6.45 6.32 -10.03
N LYS A 36 6.99 7.21 -10.86
CA LYS A 36 8.35 7.05 -11.39
C LYS A 36 9.35 7.50 -10.33
N ASP A 37 10.38 6.69 -10.09
CA ASP A 37 11.38 6.96 -9.04
C ASP A 37 12.80 6.96 -9.63
N LYS A 38 13.09 6.04 -10.56
CA LYS A 38 14.41 5.94 -11.18
C LYS A 38 14.62 7.05 -12.21
N GLY A 39 15.70 7.81 -12.03
CA GLY A 39 16.08 8.90 -12.92
C GLY A 39 15.31 10.20 -12.70
N GLU A 40 14.43 10.25 -11.71
CA GLU A 40 13.74 11.48 -11.33
C GLU A 40 14.62 12.41 -10.48
N PRO A 41 14.38 13.74 -10.52
CA PRO A 41 15.05 14.70 -9.66
C PRO A 41 14.90 14.34 -8.18
N GLU A 42 15.89 14.74 -7.36
CA GLU A 42 15.90 14.44 -5.92
C GLU A 42 14.63 14.92 -5.20
N ALA A 43 14.07 16.07 -5.61
CA ALA A 43 12.82 16.59 -5.06
C ALA A 43 11.65 15.61 -5.23
N ILE A 44 11.51 15.02 -6.42
CA ILE A 44 10.46 14.02 -6.74
C ILE A 44 10.70 12.73 -5.96
N ARG A 45 11.95 12.28 -5.88
CA ARG A 45 12.32 11.08 -5.10
C ARG A 45 11.99 11.25 -3.62
N ARG A 46 12.23 12.45 -3.05
CA ARG A 46 11.84 12.78 -1.68
C ARG A 46 10.33 12.81 -1.49
N GLU A 47 9.58 13.30 -2.46
CA GLU A 47 8.12 13.26 -2.43
C GLU A 47 7.59 11.83 -2.45
N ASN A 48 8.10 10.98 -3.34
CA ASN A 48 7.76 9.56 -3.39
C ASN A 48 8.09 8.84 -2.08
N ALA A 49 9.21 9.18 -1.44
CA ALA A 49 9.62 8.59 -0.17
C ALA A 49 8.66 8.92 0.98
N LYS A 50 7.84 9.98 0.88
CA LYS A 50 6.84 10.30 1.91
C LYS A 50 5.80 9.20 2.07
N TRP A 51 5.52 8.43 1.02
CA TRP A 51 4.51 7.37 1.05
C TRP A 51 4.84 6.19 1.97
N ILE A 52 6.12 6.01 2.33
CA ILE A 52 6.57 5.03 3.33
C ILE A 52 6.88 5.65 4.70
N GLY A 53 6.58 6.95 4.88
CA GLY A 53 6.76 7.64 6.14
C GLY A 53 5.66 7.33 7.16
N PRO A 54 5.82 7.81 8.41
CA PRO A 54 4.73 7.77 9.39
C PRO A 54 3.60 8.72 8.97
N PHE A 55 2.37 8.31 9.25
CA PHE A 55 1.14 9.10 9.05
C PHE A 55 0.37 9.18 10.37
N ASN A 56 -0.44 10.23 10.53
CA ASN A 56 -1.21 10.46 11.76
C ASN A 56 -2.45 9.56 11.84
N GLU A 57 -2.91 9.04 10.71
CA GLU A 57 -3.97 8.05 10.64
C GLU A 57 -3.44 6.61 10.67
N GLU A 58 -4.29 5.67 11.10
CA GLU A 58 -4.06 4.26 10.84
C GLU A 58 -4.24 3.98 9.35
N ARG A 59 -3.23 3.37 8.72
CA ARG A 59 -3.24 2.96 7.32
C ARG A 59 -2.22 1.85 7.07
N LEU A 60 -2.49 1.05 6.06
CA LEU A 60 -1.54 0.12 5.46
C LEU A 60 -1.06 0.69 4.12
N THR A 61 0.26 0.79 3.95
CA THR A 61 0.87 1.11 2.64
C THR A 61 1.64 -0.10 2.13
N LEU A 62 1.24 -0.66 0.99
CA LEU A 62 2.03 -1.65 0.27
C LEU A 62 2.84 -0.96 -0.82
N VAL A 63 4.14 -1.24 -0.88
CA VAL A 63 5.05 -0.66 -1.87
C VAL A 63 5.85 -1.76 -2.56
N THR A 64 5.84 -1.78 -3.89
CA THR A 64 6.63 -2.71 -4.69
C THR A 64 7.27 -2.02 -5.89
N CYS A 65 8.39 -2.55 -6.39
CA CYS A 65 9.05 -2.05 -7.60
C CYS A 65 8.27 -2.47 -8.85
N TRP A 66 8.32 -1.63 -9.88
CA TRP A 66 7.63 -1.87 -11.15
C TRP A 66 8.35 -1.18 -12.33
N PRO A 67 8.17 -1.62 -13.58
CA PRO A 67 7.88 -2.98 -13.99
C PRO A 67 8.95 -3.95 -13.46
N TYR A 68 8.56 -5.21 -13.28
CA TYR A 68 9.44 -6.26 -12.77
C TYR A 68 10.81 -6.35 -13.48
N SER A 69 10.85 -6.00 -14.77
CA SER A 69 12.05 -6.07 -15.60
C SER A 69 13.09 -4.97 -15.36
N ASN A 70 12.68 -3.77 -14.93
CA ASN A 70 13.60 -2.61 -14.87
C ASN A 70 13.46 -1.69 -13.65
N ASN A 71 12.45 -1.90 -12.80
CA ASN A 71 12.24 -1.23 -11.52
C ASN A 71 12.33 0.30 -11.59
N THR A 72 11.82 0.88 -12.67
CA THR A 72 11.84 2.34 -12.90
C THR A 72 10.80 3.09 -12.07
N HIS A 73 9.77 2.39 -11.64
CA HIS A 73 8.59 2.87 -10.94
C HIS A 73 8.38 2.11 -9.63
N ARG A 74 7.46 2.62 -8.82
CA ARG A 74 6.91 1.92 -7.66
C ARG A 74 5.40 1.92 -7.77
N VAL A 75 4.79 0.77 -7.47
CA VAL A 75 3.36 0.70 -7.17
C VAL A 75 3.20 1.00 -5.70
N ILE A 76 2.28 1.90 -5.38
CA ILE A 76 1.90 2.28 -4.03
C ILE A 76 0.40 1.98 -3.90
N VAL A 77 0.05 1.13 -2.93
CA VAL A 77 -1.34 0.83 -2.57
C VAL A 77 -1.57 1.35 -1.16
N ILE A 78 -2.61 2.14 -1.00
CA ILE A 78 -3.05 2.70 0.29
C ILE A 78 -4.32 1.99 0.69
N ALA A 79 -4.34 1.44 1.89
CA ALA A 79 -5.51 0.81 2.46
C ALA A 79 -5.80 1.34 3.87
N LYS A 80 -7.08 1.44 4.20
CA LYS A 80 -7.58 1.97 5.48
C LYS A 80 -8.25 0.85 6.27
N PRO A 81 -8.23 0.89 7.61
CA PRO A 81 -8.90 -0.11 8.42
C PRO A 81 -10.38 -0.22 8.03
N VAL A 82 -10.86 -1.44 7.87
CA VAL A 82 -12.30 -1.68 7.85
C VAL A 82 -12.79 -1.39 9.25
N VAL A 83 -13.54 -0.30 9.43
CA VAL A 83 -14.26 -0.07 10.67
C VAL A 83 -15.33 -1.16 10.74
N GLU A 84 -15.02 -2.25 11.45
CA GLU A 84 -16.08 -3.11 11.93
C GLU A 84 -16.93 -2.23 12.85
N ALA A 85 -18.12 -1.86 12.38
CA ALA A 85 -19.14 -1.35 13.27
C ALA A 85 -19.26 -2.40 14.36
N GLN A 86 -18.74 -2.09 15.55
CA GLN A 86 -18.87 -2.97 16.70
C GLN A 86 -20.36 -3.27 16.80
N ALA A 87 -20.73 -4.53 16.57
CA ALA A 87 -22.08 -5.00 16.78
C ALA A 87 -22.43 -4.65 18.23
N GLY A 88 -23.20 -3.58 18.39
CA GLY A 88 -23.59 -3.09 19.70
C GLY A 88 -24.44 -4.13 20.40
N ASN A 89 -24.03 -4.44 21.64
CA ASN A 89 -24.75 -5.06 22.77
C ASN A 89 -25.66 -6.25 22.50
#